data_AF-A0A8T4P5Z9-F1
#
_entry.id   AF-A0A8T4P5Z9-F1
#
_cell.length_a   1.000
_cell.length_b   1.000
_cell.length_c   1.000
_cell.angle_alpha   90.00
_cell.angle_beta   90.00
_cell.angle_gamma   90.00
#
_symmetry.space_group_name_H-M   'P 1'
#
loop_
_entity.id
_entity.type
_entity.pdbx_description
1 polymer ?
#
loop_
_entity_poly.entity_id
_entity_poly.type
_entity_poly.pdbx_seq_one_letter_code
_entity_poly.pdbx_strand_id
1 'polypeptide(L)' 'MPTNKLNYLPVRSVYENVFNFKPYSSGITRAVSRLLHGDFSGAWDFNPLVYLVIPVALFILIKDIIYLARTKDFSL' A
#
# COMPACT_ATOMS: atom_id res chain seq x y z
N MET A 1 -3.91 8.89 4.08
CA MET A 1 -5.21 9.04 4.79
C MET A 1 -4.92 9.07 6.28
N PRO A 2 -5.59 9.89 7.11
CA PRO A 2 -5.37 9.90 8.55
C PRO A 2 -5.78 8.56 9.19
N THR A 3 -4.86 7.93 9.92
CA THR A 3 -5.01 6.58 10.51
C THR A 3 -5.98 6.52 11.68
N ASN A 4 -6.18 7.64 12.38
CA ASN A 4 -7.11 7.74 13.52
C ASN A 4 -8.59 7.54 13.15
N LYS A 5 -8.98 7.75 11.88
CA LYS A 5 -10.36 7.57 11.39
C LYS A 5 -10.60 6.26 10.63
N LEU A 6 -9.57 5.43 10.48
CA LEU A 6 -9.64 4.22 9.64
C LEU A 6 -10.63 3.17 10.16
N ASN A 7 -10.78 3.05 11.49
CA ASN A 7 -11.63 2.05 12.12
C ASN A 7 -13.12 2.35 12.00
N TYR A 8 -13.49 3.62 11.78
CA TYR A 8 -14.89 4.05 11.69
C TYR A 8 -15.49 3.86 10.30
N LEU A 9 -14.64 3.70 9.29
CA LEU A 9 -15.08 3.55 7.90
C LEU A 9 -14.96 2.08 7.54
N PRO A 10 -16.06 1.36 7.22
CA PRO A 10 -15.94 -0.01 6.76
C PRO A 10 -15.11 -0.04 5.47
N VAL A 11 -14.20 -1.00 5.35
CA VAL A 11 -13.62 -1.30 4.04
C VAL A 11 -14.71 -2.00 3.26
N ARG A 12 -15.29 -1.32 2.27
CA ARG A 12 -16.28 -1.93 1.39
C ARG A 12 -15.73 -1.97 -0.02
N SER A 13 -15.43 -3.16 -0.49
CA SER A 13 -15.31 -3.39 -1.93
C SER A 13 -16.69 -3.73 -2.49
N VAL A 14 -16.95 -3.37 -3.75
CA VAL A 14 -18.18 -3.80 -4.45
C VAL A 14 -18.29 -5.32 -4.43
N TYR A 15 -17.15 -6.01 -4.59
CA TYR A 15 -17.06 -7.46 -4.59
C TYR A 15 -17.48 -8.08 -3.25
N GLU A 16 -17.06 -7.49 -2.14
CA GLU A 16 -17.40 -7.94 -0.79
C GLU A 16 -18.90 -7.76 -0.50
N ASN A 17 -19.51 -6.66 -0.95
CA ASN A 17 -20.95 -6.46 -0.80
C ASN A 17 -21.78 -7.42 -1.67
N VAL A 18 -21.30 -7.75 -2.89
CA VAL A 18 -22.05 -8.58 -3.84
C VAL A 18 -21.86 -10.07 -3.57
N PHE A 19 -20.65 -10.51 -3.26
CA PHE A 19 -20.29 -11.92 -3.13
C PHE A 19 -20.06 -12.37 -1.68
N ASN A 20 -20.20 -11.47 -0.69
CA ASN A 20 -19.91 -11.74 0.72
C ASN A 20 -18.51 -12.33 0.97
N PHE A 21 -17.59 -12.10 0.04
CA PHE A 21 -16.21 -12.60 0.10
C PHE A 21 -15.27 -11.40 0.16
N LYS A 22 -14.41 -11.35 1.18
CA LYS A 22 -13.43 -10.27 1.34
C LYS A 22 -12.22 -10.54 0.44
N PRO A 23 -12.01 -9.77 -0.64
CA PRO A 23 -10.88 -10.02 -1.53
C PRO A 23 -9.57 -9.55 -0.89
N TYR A 24 -8.47 -10.23 -1.22
CA TYR A 24 -7.13 -9.88 -0.72
C TYR A 24 -6.65 -8.48 -1.15
N SER A 25 -7.25 -7.89 -2.18
CA SER A 25 -6.98 -6.52 -2.60
C SER A 25 -7.69 -5.47 -1.75
N SER A 26 -8.74 -5.85 -1.03
CA SER A 26 -9.52 -4.95 -0.19
C SER A 26 -8.66 -4.42 0.96
N GLY A 27 -8.58 -3.10 1.09
CA GLY A 27 -7.88 -2.46 2.21
C GLY A 27 -6.36 -2.38 2.10
N ILE A 28 -5.74 -2.78 0.97
CA ILE A 28 -4.28 -2.63 0.77
C ILE A 28 -3.84 -1.17 0.97
N THR A 29 -4.50 -0.21 0.35
CA THR A 29 -4.16 1.23 0.48
C THR A 29 -4.22 1.72 1.93
N ARG A 30 -5.11 1.15 2.75
CA ARG A 30 -5.20 1.47 4.19
C ARG A 30 -4.07 0.84 4.99
N ALA A 31 -3.75 -0.42 4.72
CA ALA A 31 -2.61 -1.09 5.31
C ALA A 31 -1.31 -0.34 4.98
N VAL A 32 -1.14 0.09 3.73
CA VAL A 32 -0.01 0.95 3.30
C VAL A 32 0.00 2.26 4.09
N SER A 33 -1.15 2.92 4.20
CA SER A 33 -1.24 4.17 4.96
C SER A 33 -0.87 3.97 6.44
N ARG A 34 -1.24 2.85 7.08
CA ARG A 34 -0.83 2.53 8.45
C ARG A 34 0.67 2.29 8.59
N LEU A 35 1.24 1.50 7.68
CA LEU A 35 2.68 1.28 7.59
C LEU A 35 3.46 2.59 7.46
N LEU A 36 3.02 3.49 6.60
CA LEU A 36 3.65 4.81 6.41
C LEU A 36 3.54 5.72 7.64
N HIS A 37 2.54 5.51 8.51
CA HIS A 37 2.42 6.23 9.78
C HIS A 37 3.09 5.49 10.95
N GLY A 38 3.81 4.39 10.70
CA GLY A 38 4.50 3.59 11.72
C GLY A 38 3.60 2.63 12.51
N ASP A 39 2.33 2.47 12.13
CA ASP A 39 1.42 1.50 12.74
C ASP A 39 1.57 0.12 12.06
N PHE A 40 2.62 -0.60 12.43
CA PHE A 40 2.94 -1.92 11.89
C PHE A 40 1.91 -2.97 12.32
N SER A 41 1.57 -3.01 13.61
CA SER A 41 0.57 -3.98 14.12
C SER A 41 -0.77 -3.80 13.42
N GLY A 42 -1.27 -2.57 13.32
CA GLY A 42 -2.52 -2.28 12.67
C GLY A 42 -2.49 -2.48 11.15
N ALA A 43 -1.32 -2.47 10.52
CA ALA A 43 -1.17 -2.79 9.10
C ALA A 43 -1.27 -4.31 8.85
N TRP A 44 -0.65 -5.12 9.71
CA TRP A 44 -0.74 -6.60 9.65
C TRP A 44 -2.18 -7.08 9.83
N ASP A 45 -2.89 -6.55 10.82
CA ASP A 45 -4.29 -6.91 11.09
C ASP A 45 -5.22 -6.52 9.92
N PHE A 46 -4.88 -5.48 9.17
CA PHE A 46 -5.67 -5.06 8.01
C PHE A 46 -5.43 -5.94 6.79
N ASN A 47 -4.15 -6.11 6.41
CA ASN A 47 -3.78 -6.90 5.25
C ASN A 47 -2.28 -7.28 5.30
N PRO A 48 -1.93 -8.53 5.67
CA PRO A 48 -0.54 -8.97 5.74
C PRO A 48 0.24 -8.85 4.42
N LEU A 49 -0.47 -8.87 3.28
CA LEU A 49 0.13 -8.76 1.95
C LEU A 49 0.91 -7.45 1.77
N VAL A 50 0.55 -6.41 2.53
CA VAL A 50 1.21 -5.11 2.49
C VAL A 50 2.71 -5.18 2.75
N TYR A 51 3.15 -6.15 3.57
CA TYR A 51 4.57 -6.34 3.90
C TYR A 51 5.37 -6.89 2.73
N LEU A 52 4.73 -7.53 1.75
CA LEU A 52 5.37 -7.95 0.51
C LEU A 52 5.25 -6.87 -0.57
N VAL A 53 4.09 -6.21 -0.65
CA VAL A 53 3.84 -5.17 -1.67
C VAL A 53 4.75 -3.96 -1.48
N ILE A 54 4.95 -3.48 -0.24
CA ILE A 54 5.76 -2.28 0.03
C ILE A 54 7.22 -2.44 -0.41
N PRO A 55 7.95 -3.51 -0.03
CA PRO A 55 9.32 -3.71 -0.48
C PRO A 55 9.45 -3.81 -2.00
N VAL A 56 8.54 -4.52 -2.67
CA VAL A 56 8.54 -4.65 -4.13
C VAL A 56 8.31 -3.28 -4.80
N ALA A 57 7.34 -2.51 -4.30
CA ALA A 57 7.06 -1.17 -4.81
C ALA A 57 8.26 -0.22 -4.60
N LEU A 58 8.89 -0.26 -3.43
CA LEU A 58 10.09 0.53 -3.13
C LEU A 58 11.25 0.14 -4.04
N PHE A 59 11.47 -1.16 -4.27
CA PHE A 59 12.52 -1.64 -5.16
C PHE A 59 12.35 -1.11 -6.59
N ILE A 60 11.12 -1.17 -7.13
CA ILE A 60 10.80 -0.64 -8.45
C ILE A 60 11.05 0.88 -8.50
N LEU A 61 10.56 1.62 -7.51
CA LEU A 61 10.76 3.08 -7.43
C LEU A 61 12.24 3.46 -7.38
N ILE A 62 13.04 2.77 -6.56
CA ILE A 62 14.48 3.01 -6.46
C ILE A 62 15.16 2.74 -7.80
N LYS A 63 14.83 1.62 -8.46
CA LYS A 63 15.39 1.27 -9.77
C LYS A 63 15.04 2.33 -10.81
N ASP A 64 13.81 2.84 -10.82
CA ASP A 64 13.36 3.86 -11.75
C ASP A 64 14.01 5.22 -11.47
N ILE A 65 14.18 5.60 -10.20
CA ILE A 65 14.92 6.81 -9.81
C ILE A 65 16.38 6.74 -10.28
N ILE A 66 17.06 5.60 -10.07
CA ILE A 66 18.44 5.40 -10.53
C ILE A 66 18.52 5.48 -12.06
N TYR A 67 17.57 4.87 -12.76
CA TYR A 67 17.49 4.92 -14.22
C TYR A 67 17.29 6.35 -14.73
N LEU A 68 16.37 7.10 -14.12
CA LEU A 68 16.11 8.50 -14.44
C LEU A 68 17.32 9.39 -14.15
N ALA A 69 18.01 9.20 -13.02
CA ALA A 69 19.21 9.94 -12.67
C ALA A 69 20.32 9.70 -13.71
N ARG A 70 20.61 8.44 -14.03
CA ARG A 70 21.62 8.06 -15.03
C ARG A 70 21.30 8.57 -16.44
N THR A 71 20.01 8.66 -16.79
CA THR A 71 19.58 9.15 -18.11
C THR A 71 19.67 10.68 -18.21
N LYS A 72 19.34 11.41 -17.14
CA LYS A 72 19.48 12.88 -17.11
C LYS A 72 20.94 13.34 -17.22
N ASP A 73 21.87 12.59 -16.62
CA ASP A 73 23.31 12.86 -16.72
C ASP A 73 23.86 12.75 -18.15
N PHE A 74 23.13 12.13 -19.09
CA PHE A 74 23.55 11.99 -20.50
C PHE A 74 23.00 13.10 -21.41
N SER A 75 22.21 14.04 -20.85
CA SER A 75 21.51 15.10 -21.60
C SER A 75 21.98 16.53 -21.28
N LEU A 76 23.07 16.67 -20.53
CA LEU A 76 23.80 17.92 -20.24
C LEU A 76 25.20 17.86 -20.84
#